data_AF-A0A1R4GVM3-F1
#
_entry.id   AF-A0A1R4GVM3-F1
#
_cell.length_a   1.000
_cell.length_b   1.000
_cell.length_c   1.000
_cell.angle_alpha   90.00
_cell.angle_beta   90.00
_cell.angle_gamma   90.00
#
_symmetry.space_group_name_H-M   'P 1'
#
loop_
_entity.id
_entity.type
_entity.pdbx_description
1 polymer ?
#
loop_
_entity_poly.entity_id
_entity_poly.type
_entity_poly.pdbx_seq_one_letter_code
_entity_poly.pdbx_strand_id
1 'polypeptide(L)'
;MSDRGLRDAAREAASGPLGDETVFAHGDYQHFNVLWDDGRLTGVVDWPDAATGNRGSDVGHCRLNLAVLFDAETAGAYLTMYERAAGVRVDRRADLRALLCFDLGWQHFVPHQVAGRAPLDLAGMPERVAAAIRDALNRVH
;
A
#
# COMPACT_ATOMS: atom_id res chain seq x y z
N MET A 1 -10.16 0.20 -11.27
CA MET A 1 -11.15 -0.79 -10.79
C MET A 1 -12.45 -0.63 -11.56
N SER A 2 -12.87 -1.67 -12.27
CA SER A 2 -14.16 -1.74 -12.97
C SER A 2 -15.33 -2.09 -12.04
N ASP A 3 -15.06 -2.72 -10.90
CA ASP A 3 -16.05 -3.07 -9.89
C ASP A 3 -16.43 -1.86 -9.02
N ARG A 4 -17.59 -1.26 -9.33
CA ARG A 4 -18.16 -0.13 -8.58
C ARG A 4 -18.59 -0.55 -7.16
N GLY A 5 -19.17 -1.74 -6.99
CA GLY A 5 -19.66 -2.19 -5.69
C GLY A 5 -18.54 -2.36 -4.68
N LEU A 6 -17.42 -2.97 -5.12
CA LEU A 6 -16.23 -3.09 -4.29
C LEU A 6 -15.65 -1.73 -3.91
N ARG A 7 -15.61 -0.77 -4.85
CA ARG A 7 -15.12 0.59 -4.60
C ARG A 7 -15.98 1.31 -3.57
N ASP A 8 -17.30 1.23 -3.69
CA ASP A 8 -18.23 1.91 -2.79
C ASP A 8 -18.15 1.30 -1.38
N ALA A 9 -18.10 -0.04 -1.27
CA ALA A 9 -17.89 -0.73 0.00
C ALA A 9 -16.56 -0.35 0.67
N ALA A 10 -15.47 -0.26 -0.11
CA ALA A 10 -14.17 0.17 0.39
C ALA A 10 -14.18 1.63 0.86
N ARG A 11 -14.84 2.53 0.11
CA ARG A 11 -14.99 3.94 0.51
C ARG A 11 -15.78 4.07 1.80
N GLU A 12 -16.88 3.33 1.93
CA GLU A 12 -17.68 3.32 3.15
C GLU A 12 -16.86 2.82 4.34
N ALA A 13 -16.16 1.69 4.19
CA ALA A 13 -15.29 1.16 5.25
C ALA A 13 -14.10 2.08 5.58
N ALA A 14 -13.66 2.93 4.65
CA ALA A 14 -12.60 3.92 4.83
C ALA A 14 -13.09 5.26 5.43
N SER A 15 -14.41 5.45 5.54
CA SER A 15 -15.01 6.68 6.06
C SER A 15 -14.86 6.83 7.58
N GLY A 16 -14.92 8.07 8.05
CA GLY A 16 -14.86 8.43 9.46
C GLY A 16 -13.47 8.90 9.95
N PRO A 17 -13.33 9.25 11.23
CA PRO A 17 -12.04 9.63 11.78
C PRO A 17 -11.06 8.44 11.80
N LEU A 18 -9.77 8.73 11.65
CA LEU A 18 -8.70 7.77 11.93
C LEU A 18 -8.49 7.66 13.45
N GLY A 19 -7.77 6.62 13.87
CA GLY A 19 -7.26 6.51 15.24
C GLY A 19 -6.42 7.72 15.67
N ASP A 20 -6.32 7.93 16.97
CA ASP A 20 -5.64 9.05 17.63
C ASP A 20 -4.10 8.96 17.60
N GLU A 21 -3.55 7.95 16.95
CA GLU A 21 -2.12 7.82 16.78
C GLU A 21 -1.51 8.93 15.91
N THR A 22 -0.28 9.32 16.24
CA THR A 22 0.52 10.23 15.45
C THR A 22 1.95 9.72 15.45
N VAL A 23 2.42 9.26 14.29
CA VAL A 23 3.78 8.75 14.07
C VAL A 23 4.51 9.61 13.05
N PHE A 24 5.83 9.52 13.00
CA PHE A 24 6.59 10.04 11.88
C PHE A 24 6.37 9.15 10.66
N ALA A 25 5.78 9.71 9.61
CA ALA A 25 5.47 9.05 8.36
C ALA A 25 6.33 9.63 7.23
N HIS A 26 6.69 8.79 6.28
CA HIS A 26 7.50 9.12 5.12
C HIS A 26 6.74 9.89 4.05
N GLY A 27 5.44 9.59 3.88
CA GLY A 27 4.59 10.25 2.87
C GLY A 27 4.63 9.60 1.49
N ASP A 28 5.72 8.91 1.16
CA ASP A 28 5.89 8.09 -0.05
C ASP A 28 6.60 6.76 0.28
N TYR A 29 6.18 6.09 1.36
CA TYR A 29 6.81 4.83 1.75
C TYR A 29 6.45 3.70 0.77
N GLN A 30 7.42 3.29 -0.04
CA GLN A 30 7.30 2.21 -1.01
C GLN A 30 8.59 1.44 -1.15
N HIS A 31 8.51 0.18 -1.61
CA HIS A 31 9.66 -0.72 -1.74
C HIS A 31 10.76 -0.22 -2.71
N PHE A 32 10.47 0.72 -3.63
CA PHE A 32 11.50 1.38 -4.46
C PHE A 32 12.36 2.38 -3.68
N ASN A 33 11.86 2.91 -2.57
CA ASN A 33 12.55 3.87 -1.70
C ASN A 33 13.35 3.17 -0.58
N VAL A 34 13.54 1.85 -0.68
CA VAL A 34 14.33 1.05 0.26
C VAL A 34 15.62 0.59 -0.41
N LEU A 35 16.75 0.91 0.22
CA LEU A 35 18.08 0.52 -0.25
C LEU A 35 18.51 -0.81 0.39
N TRP A 36 19.12 -1.64 -0.44
CA TRP A 36 19.66 -2.95 -0.07
C TRP A 36 21.12 -3.04 -0.46
N ASP A 37 21.92 -3.67 0.40
CA ASP A 37 23.32 -4.03 0.15
C ASP A 37 23.55 -5.44 0.69
N ASP A 38 24.03 -6.36 -0.15
CA ASP A 38 24.26 -7.78 0.19
C ASP A 38 23.10 -8.44 0.98
N GLY A 39 21.86 -8.22 0.53
CA GLY A 39 20.65 -8.79 1.14
C GLY A 39 20.25 -8.15 2.47
N ARG A 40 20.89 -7.05 2.88
CA ARG A 40 20.55 -6.29 4.08
C ARG A 40 19.93 -4.95 3.70
N LEU A 41 18.88 -4.56 4.41
CA LEU A 41 18.32 -3.21 4.32
C LEU A 41 19.32 -2.22 4.90
N THR A 42 19.71 -1.21 4.13
CA THR A 42 20.71 -0.20 4.52
C THR A 42 20.15 1.21 4.64
N GLY A 43 18.99 1.49 4.06
CA GLY A 43 18.37 2.80 4.18
C GLY A 43 16.98 2.90 3.61
N VAL A 44 16.32 3.99 3.97
CA VAL A 44 15.07 4.49 3.36
C VAL A 44 15.36 5.91 2.87
N VAL A 45 15.02 6.20 1.62
CA VAL A 45 15.37 7.45 0.93
C VAL A 45 14.13 8.16 0.40
N ASP A 46 14.30 9.38 -0.12
CA ASP A 46 13.22 10.17 -0.74
C ASP A 46 12.14 10.61 0.26
N TRP A 47 12.53 11.49 1.21
CA TRP A 47 11.67 11.99 2.28
C TRP A 47 11.05 13.40 2.05
N PRO A 48 10.75 13.88 0.82
CA PRO A 48 10.27 15.25 0.64
C PRO A 48 8.90 15.47 1.28
N ASP A 49 8.10 14.42 1.42
CA ASP A 49 6.73 14.45 1.94
C ASP A 49 6.62 13.96 3.40
N ALA A 50 7.75 13.88 4.12
CA ALA A 50 7.78 13.46 5.51
C ALA A 50 6.90 14.36 6.39
N ALA A 51 6.03 13.74 7.17
CA ALA A 51 5.13 14.46 8.07
C ALA A 51 4.73 13.58 9.27
N THR A 52 4.10 14.19 10.26
CA THR A 52 3.40 13.44 11.30
C THR A 52 2.03 12.99 10.81
N GLY A 53 1.66 11.72 11.03
CA GLY A 53 0.37 11.19 10.57
C GLY A 53 0.05 9.81 11.12
N ASN A 54 -0.91 9.13 10.48
CA ASN A 54 -1.29 7.76 10.83
C ASN A 54 -0.37 6.76 10.11
N ARG A 55 0.12 5.72 10.80
CA ARG A 55 1.04 4.73 10.20
C ARG A 55 0.43 4.01 8.99
N GLY A 56 -0.89 3.86 8.97
CA GLY A 56 -1.61 3.20 7.90
C GLY A 56 -1.52 3.93 6.56
N SER A 57 -1.15 5.22 6.53
CA SER A 57 -0.84 5.93 5.30
C SER A 57 0.38 5.32 4.60
N ASP A 58 1.51 5.19 5.30
CA ASP A 58 2.74 4.60 4.74
C ASP A 58 2.58 3.09 4.49
N VAL A 59 2.03 2.36 5.46
CA VAL A 59 1.84 0.91 5.33
C VAL A 59 0.89 0.61 4.16
N GLY A 60 -0.24 1.31 4.08
CA GLY A 60 -1.21 1.12 3.01
C GLY A 60 -0.65 1.52 1.64
N HIS A 61 0.18 2.56 1.56
CA HIS A 61 0.84 2.97 0.32
C HIS A 61 1.86 1.94 -0.16
N CYS A 62 2.64 1.38 0.76
CA CYS A 62 3.55 0.27 0.43
C CYS A 62 2.76 -0.97 -0.02
N ARG A 63 1.66 -1.30 0.65
CA ARG A 63 0.75 -2.39 0.23
C ARG A 63 0.18 -2.16 -1.17
N LEU A 64 -0.24 -0.94 -1.49
CA LEU A 64 -0.74 -0.61 -2.83
C LEU A 64 0.35 -0.91 -3.87
N ASN A 65 1.57 -0.44 -3.65
CA ASN A 65 2.71 -0.69 -4.55
C ASN A 65 2.99 -2.19 -4.71
N LEU A 66 2.97 -2.96 -3.61
CA LEU A 66 3.17 -4.41 -3.64
C LEU A 66 2.05 -5.12 -4.41
N ALA A 67 0.78 -4.72 -4.23
CA ALA A 67 -0.33 -5.30 -4.97
C ALA A 67 -0.28 -4.97 -6.47
N VAL A 68 0.11 -3.75 -6.81
CA VAL A 68 0.27 -3.32 -8.21
C VAL A 68 1.30 -4.19 -8.94
N LEU A 69 2.45 -4.46 -8.31
CA LEU A 69 3.57 -5.16 -8.96
C LEU A 69 3.56 -6.67 -8.81
N PHE A 70 3.13 -7.19 -7.67
CA PHE A 70 3.23 -8.60 -7.33
C PHE A 70 1.84 -9.23 -7.26
N ASP A 71 1.17 -9.09 -6.12
CA ASP A 71 -0.16 -9.66 -5.85
C ASP A 71 -0.71 -9.19 -4.48
N ALA A 72 -1.98 -9.50 -4.22
CA ALA A 72 -2.64 -9.21 -2.96
C ALA A 72 -2.06 -10.02 -1.78
N GLU A 73 -1.56 -11.23 -2.04
CA GLU A 73 -0.96 -12.10 -1.01
C GLU A 73 0.30 -11.47 -0.42
N THR A 74 1.21 -10.99 -1.26
CA THR A 74 2.43 -10.27 -0.90
C THR A 74 2.11 -9.01 -0.11
N ALA A 75 1.12 -8.23 -0.57
CA ALA A 75 0.66 -7.03 0.14
C ALA A 75 0.04 -7.36 1.52
N GLY A 76 -0.67 -8.48 1.64
CA GLY A 76 -1.23 -8.96 2.91
C GLY A 76 -0.17 -9.53 3.87
N ALA A 77 0.82 -10.24 3.32
CA ALA A 77 1.96 -10.76 4.07
C ALA A 77 2.79 -9.62 4.66
N TYR A 78 3.08 -8.57 3.87
CA TYR A 78 3.75 -7.36 4.33
C TYR A 78 3.02 -6.71 5.52
N LEU A 79 1.70 -6.51 5.41
CA LEU A 79 0.90 -5.95 6.52
C LEU A 79 1.02 -6.80 7.79
N THR A 80 0.92 -8.12 7.64
CA THR A 80 1.04 -9.06 8.76
C THR A 80 2.42 -9.01 9.40
N MET A 81 3.49 -8.93 8.61
CA MET A 81 4.86 -8.79 9.11
C MET A 81 5.06 -7.46 9.82
N TYR A 82 4.55 -6.36 9.25
CA TYR A 82 4.60 -5.03 9.86
C TYR A 82 3.89 -5.02 11.22
N GLU A 83 2.63 -5.47 11.30
CA GLU A 83 1.86 -5.47 12.54
C GLU A 83 2.51 -6.34 13.63
N ARG A 84 3.10 -7.48 13.24
CA ARG A 84 3.86 -8.34 14.15
C ARG A 84 5.13 -7.65 14.68
N ALA A 85 5.89 -7.01 13.80
CA ALA A 85 7.13 -6.34 14.18
C ALA A 85 6.86 -5.08 15.02
N ALA A 86 5.83 -4.31 14.68
CA ALA A 86 5.45 -3.09 15.37
C ALA A 86 4.65 -3.34 16.66
N GLY A 87 4.16 -4.57 16.88
CA GLY A 87 3.34 -4.93 18.05
C GLY A 87 1.99 -4.23 18.10
N VAL A 88 1.49 -3.75 16.95
CA VAL A 88 0.29 -2.91 16.87
C VAL A 88 -0.40 -3.13 15.53
N ARG A 89 -1.74 -3.08 15.56
CA ARG A 89 -2.57 -3.17 14.35
C ARG A 89 -2.54 -1.85 13.59
N VAL A 90 -2.58 -1.94 12.27
CA VAL A 90 -2.70 -0.77 11.41
C VAL A 90 -4.17 -0.37 11.34
N ASP A 91 -4.44 0.94 11.36
CA ASP A 91 -5.79 1.45 11.16
C ASP A 91 -6.29 1.04 9.76
N ARG A 92 -7.28 0.15 9.74
CA ARG A 92 -7.92 -0.34 8.51
C ARG A 92 -8.45 0.78 7.62
N ARG A 93 -8.91 1.90 8.20
CA ARG A 93 -9.42 3.04 7.42
C ARG A 93 -8.28 3.72 6.67
N ALA A 94 -7.16 3.97 7.34
CA ALA A 94 -5.98 4.57 6.71
C ALA A 94 -5.42 3.67 5.61
N ASP A 95 -5.35 2.37 5.89
CA ASP A 95 -4.94 1.34 4.94
C ASP A 95 -5.85 1.29 3.69
N LEU A 96 -7.17 1.23 3.86
CA LEU A 96 -8.13 1.27 2.74
C LEU A 96 -8.05 2.58 1.95
N ARG A 97 -7.83 3.73 2.60
CA ARG A 97 -7.63 5.02 1.91
C ARG A 97 -6.45 4.97 0.96
N ALA A 98 -5.33 4.42 1.40
CA ALA A 98 -4.14 4.30 0.56
C ALA A 98 -4.38 3.33 -0.60
N LEU A 99 -5.00 2.17 -0.39
CA LEU A 99 -5.35 1.24 -1.48
C LEU A 99 -6.30 1.89 -2.51
N LEU A 100 -7.22 2.75 -2.06
CA LEU A 100 -8.15 3.49 -2.92
C LEU A 100 -7.49 4.60 -3.76
N CYS A 101 -6.21 4.94 -3.52
CA CYS A 101 -5.44 5.87 -4.36
C CYS A 101 -5.03 5.28 -5.71
N PHE A 102 -5.27 3.99 -5.96
CA PHE A 102 -5.05 3.40 -7.27
C PHE A 102 -5.97 3.98 -8.34
N ASP A 103 -5.36 4.38 -9.46
CA ASP A 103 -6.04 4.69 -10.71
C ASP A 103 -5.29 4.10 -11.91
N LEU A 104 -5.82 4.28 -13.12
CA LEU A 104 -5.19 3.73 -14.32
C LEU A 104 -3.93 4.50 -14.75
N GLY A 105 -3.65 5.67 -14.18
CA GLY A 105 -2.40 6.41 -14.38
C GLY A 105 -1.17 5.64 -13.90
N TRP A 106 -1.35 4.74 -12.92
CA TRP A 106 -0.31 3.81 -12.47
C TRP A 106 0.22 2.92 -13.60
N GLN A 107 -0.61 2.54 -14.58
CA GLN A 107 -0.16 1.74 -15.73
C GLN A 107 0.80 2.52 -16.64
N HIS A 108 0.80 3.85 -16.57
CA HIS A 108 1.76 4.71 -17.26
C HIS A 108 3.02 4.97 -16.42
N PHE A 109 2.86 5.18 -15.11
CA PHE A 109 3.96 5.54 -14.21
C PHE A 109 4.87 4.36 -13.84
N VAL A 110 4.29 3.20 -13.51
CA VAL A 110 5.05 2.04 -13.00
C VAL A 110 6.14 1.54 -13.96
N PRO A 111 5.94 1.50 -15.30
CA PRO A 111 7.03 1.20 -16.23
C PRO A 111 8.29 2.06 -16.05
N HIS A 112 8.12 3.35 -15.73
CA HIS A 112 9.24 4.26 -15.48
C HIS A 112 9.98 3.92 -14.19
N GLN A 113 9.26 3.61 -13.10
CA GLN A 113 9.86 3.20 -11.84
C GLN A 113 10.64 1.89 -11.97
N VAL A 114 10.05 0.90 -12.64
CA VAL A 114 10.65 -0.42 -12.84
C VAL A 114 11.85 -0.34 -13.77
N ALA A 115 11.83 0.60 -14.73
CA ALA A 115 12.92 0.86 -15.67
C ALA A 115 13.44 -0.41 -16.38
N GLY A 116 12.52 -1.31 -16.75
CA GLY A 116 12.85 -2.55 -17.45
C GLY A 116 13.54 -3.64 -16.61
N ARG A 117 13.67 -3.45 -15.30
CA ARG A 117 14.32 -4.43 -14.40
C ARG A 117 13.48 -5.68 -14.13
N ALA A 118 12.18 -5.63 -14.41
CA ALA A 118 11.26 -6.74 -14.26
C ALA A 118 10.15 -6.69 -15.33
N PRO A 119 9.60 -7.85 -15.75
CA PRO A 119 8.42 -7.87 -16.60
C PRO A 119 7.21 -7.30 -15.86
N LEU A 120 6.30 -6.65 -16.60
CA LEU A 120 5.11 -6.02 -16.03
C LEU A 120 3.84 -6.48 -16.74
N ASP A 121 2.89 -6.99 -15.96
CA ASP A 121 1.51 -7.17 -16.37
C ASP A 121 0.70 -5.93 -15.98
N LEU A 122 0.68 -4.93 -16.87
CA LEU A 122 -0.06 -3.69 -16.65
C LEU A 122 -1.57 -3.95 -16.57
N ALA A 123 -2.08 -4.85 -17.42
CA ALA A 123 -3.50 -5.14 -17.54
C ALA A 123 -4.07 -5.81 -16.28
N GLY A 124 -3.28 -6.61 -15.57
CA GLY A 124 -3.69 -7.24 -14.32
C GLY A 124 -3.60 -6.37 -13.07
N MET A 125 -2.96 -5.19 -13.12
CA MET A 125 -2.85 -4.29 -11.95
C MET A 125 -4.21 -4.00 -11.28
N PRO A 126 -5.29 -3.65 -12.02
CA PRO A 126 -6.58 -3.38 -11.39
C PRO A 126 -7.17 -4.56 -10.63
N GLU A 127 -6.95 -5.79 -11.10
CA GLU A 127 -7.48 -6.99 -10.44
C GLU A 127 -6.69 -7.32 -9.17
N ARG A 128 -5.35 -7.18 -9.21
CA ARG A 128 -4.51 -7.37 -8.01
C ARG A 128 -4.85 -6.37 -6.91
N VAL A 129 -5.05 -5.10 -7.27
CA VAL A 129 -5.48 -4.07 -6.31
C VAL A 129 -6.90 -4.34 -5.80
N ALA A 130 -7.82 -4.78 -6.66
CA ALA A 130 -9.16 -5.18 -6.24
C ALA A 130 -9.10 -6.34 -5.23
N ALA A 131 -8.26 -7.35 -5.46
CA ALA A 131 -8.05 -8.44 -4.52
C ALA A 131 -7.49 -7.93 -3.17
N ALA A 132 -6.51 -7.04 -3.17
CA ALA A 132 -5.97 -6.45 -1.94
C ALA A 132 -7.03 -5.65 -1.14
N ILE A 133 -7.94 -4.96 -1.84
CA ILE A 133 -9.08 -4.26 -1.22
C ILE A 133 -10.08 -5.26 -0.63
N ARG A 134 -10.41 -6.35 -1.34
CA ARG A 134 -11.28 -7.42 -0.79
C ARG A 134 -10.69 -8.02 0.48
N ASP A 135 -9.39 -8.29 0.50
CA ASP A 135 -8.71 -8.82 1.68
C ASP A 135 -8.74 -7.83 2.86
N ALA A 136 -8.50 -6.54 2.60
CA ALA A 136 -8.61 -5.49 3.61
C ALA A 136 -10.06 -5.31 4.11
N LEU A 137 -11.07 -5.59 3.28
CA LEU A 137 -12.48 -5.57 3.68
C LEU A 137 -12.88 -6.77 4.54
N ASN A 138 -12.32 -7.95 4.27
CA ASN A 138 -12.65 -9.20 4.95
C ASN A 138 -11.88 -9.41 6.26
N ARG A 139 -10.87 -8.59 6.55
CA ARG A 139 -10.18 -8.62 7.83
C ARG A 139 -11.14 -8.26 8.97
N VAL A 140 -11.39 -9.24 9.85
CA VAL A 140 -12.16 -9.06 11.08
C VAL A 140 -11.33 -8.26 12.09
N HIS A 141 -11.96 -7.26 12.72
CA HIS A 141 -11.38 -6.41 13.76
C HIS A 141 -11.22 -7.15 15.08
#